data_AF-A0A3S4X7N8-F1
#
_entry.id   AF-A0A3S4X7N8-F1
#
_cell.length_a   1.000
_cell.length_b   1.000
_cell.length_c   1.000
_cell.angle_alpha   90.00
_cell.angle_beta   90.00
_cell.angle_gamma   90.00
#
_symmetry.space_group_name_H-M   'P 1'
#
loop_
_entity.id
_entity.type
_entity.pdbx_description
1 polymer ?
#
loop_
_entity_poly.entity_id
_entity_poly.type
_entity_poly.pdbx_seq_one_letter_code
_entity_poly.pdbx_strand_id
1 'polypeptide(L)'
;MKRNIITFEPPVLYIPQGEIWMTLAEIAELFNTTATHIRHIIRAIYRSDVLLPCHTTQFVVLENGNYDDVYNLDLLLALAYRIDSSAAQQLRKKATESICRKPETSIIFCLDTACVN
;
A
#
# COMPACT_ATOMS: atom_id res chain seq x y z
N MET A 1 12.26 13.09 2.71
CA MET A 1 11.17 13.37 1.75
C MET A 1 9.85 13.46 2.52
N LYS A 2 9.00 14.46 2.24
CA LYS A 2 7.64 14.50 2.78
C LYS A 2 6.77 13.48 2.04
N ARG A 3 6.14 12.56 2.76
CA ARG A 3 5.30 11.47 2.21
C ARG A 3 3.89 11.57 2.76
N ASN A 4 2.91 11.18 1.96
CA ASN A 4 1.56 10.98 2.46
C ASN A 4 1.41 9.55 2.99
N ILE A 5 0.87 9.41 4.20
CA ILE A 5 0.64 8.13 4.86
C ILE A 5 -0.86 7.97 5.17
N ILE A 6 -1.36 6.75 5.07
CA ILE A 6 -2.71 6.41 5.51
C ILE A 6 -2.69 6.24 7.02
N THR A 7 -3.66 6.81 7.70
CA THR A 7 -3.86 6.62 9.15
C THR A 7 -5.22 6.00 9.42
N PHE A 8 -5.30 5.25 10.52
CA PHE A 8 -6.51 4.57 10.93
C PHE A 8 -6.79 4.85 12.41
N GLU A 9 -7.90 5.55 12.66
CA GLU A 9 -8.43 5.80 13.98
C GLU A 9 -9.81 5.14 14.03
N PRO A 10 -9.92 3.90 14.55
CA PRO A 10 -11.15 3.13 14.46
C PRO A 10 -12.39 3.94 14.89
N PRO A 11 -13.45 4.00 14.06
CA PRO A 11 -13.66 3.24 12.83
C PRO A 11 -13.22 3.95 11.54
N VAL A 12 -12.59 5.12 11.61
CA VAL A 12 -12.32 6.00 10.45
C VAL A 12 -10.94 5.75 9.86
N LEU A 13 -10.90 5.55 8.54
CA LEU A 13 -9.67 5.46 7.75
C LEU A 13 -9.47 6.78 7.00
N TYR A 14 -8.33 7.43 7.23
CA TYR A 14 -7.96 8.68 6.56
C TYR A 14 -6.96 8.39 5.45
N ILE A 15 -7.39 8.64 4.22
CA ILE A 15 -6.55 8.51 3.02
C ILE A 15 -6.26 9.94 2.53
N PRO A 16 -5.00 10.41 2.63
CA PRO A 16 -4.63 11.74 2.15
C PRO A 16 -4.75 11.84 0.62
N GLN A 17 -4.88 13.07 0.11
CA GLN A 17 -4.82 13.33 -1.32
C GLN A 17 -3.37 13.31 -1.81
N GLY A 18 -3.12 12.68 -2.98
CA GLY A 18 -1.81 12.59 -3.61
C GLY A 18 -1.18 11.19 -3.50
N GLU A 19 0.08 11.07 -3.93
CA GLU A 19 0.81 9.81 -3.89
C GLU A 19 1.06 9.35 -2.45
N ILE A 20 0.82 8.07 -2.19
CA ILE A 20 0.99 7.44 -0.89
C ILE A 20 2.27 6.61 -0.93
N TRP A 21 3.10 6.80 0.09
CA TRP A 21 4.36 6.08 0.25
C TRP A 21 4.56 5.78 1.73
N MET A 22 4.42 4.51 2.13
CA MET A 22 4.50 4.09 3.54
C MET A 22 5.65 3.11 3.78
N THR A 23 6.34 3.25 4.91
CA THR A 23 7.38 2.29 5.33
C THR A 23 6.75 0.99 5.79
N LEU A 24 7.57 -0.07 5.90
CA LEU A 24 7.11 -1.35 6.44
C LEU A 24 6.54 -1.22 7.87
N ALA A 25 7.13 -0.34 8.69
CA ALA A 25 6.69 -0.10 10.06
C ALA A 25 5.32 0.61 10.08
N GLU A 26 5.15 1.66 9.27
CA GLU A 26 3.89 2.39 9.13
C GLU A 26 2.76 1.46 8.64
N ILE A 27 3.05 0.54 7.71
CA ILE A 27 2.08 -0.46 7.23
C ILE A 27 1.71 -1.47 8.32
N ALA A 28 2.71 -1.94 9.08
CA ALA A 28 2.48 -2.87 10.18
C ALA A 28 1.57 -2.26 11.25
N GLU A 29 1.80 -0.99 11.60
CA GLU A 29 0.95 -0.21 12.48
C GLU A 29 -0.47 -0.05 11.92
N LEU A 30 -0.60 0.37 10.65
CA LEU A 30 -1.88 0.55 9.98
C LEU A 30 -2.76 -0.71 10.06
N PHE A 31 -2.17 -1.88 9.76
CA PHE A 31 -2.90 -3.14 9.76
C PHE A 31 -2.91 -3.87 11.12
N ASN A 32 -2.41 -3.24 12.18
CA ASN A 32 -2.29 -3.83 13.52
C ASN A 32 -1.64 -5.23 13.49
N THR A 33 -0.48 -5.33 12.82
CA THR A 33 0.28 -6.57 12.67
C THR A 33 1.78 -6.32 12.79
N THR A 34 2.62 -7.34 12.57
CA THR A 34 4.08 -7.19 12.69
C THR A 34 4.73 -6.87 11.34
N ALA A 35 5.81 -6.09 11.36
CA ALA A 35 6.62 -5.82 10.17
C ALA A 35 7.12 -7.12 9.50
N THR A 36 7.45 -8.14 10.29
CA THR A 36 7.85 -9.46 9.80
C THR A 36 6.74 -10.14 8.99
N HIS A 37 5.49 -10.07 9.48
CA HIS A 37 4.34 -10.62 8.79
C HIS A 37 4.08 -9.88 7.48
N ILE A 38 4.08 -8.54 7.49
CA ILE A 38 3.95 -7.74 6.27
C ILE A 38 5.04 -8.12 5.26
N ARG A 39 6.30 -8.20 5.68
CA ARG A 39 7.43 -8.55 4.80
C ARG A 39 7.25 -9.93 4.17
N HIS A 40 6.71 -10.90 4.91
CA HIS A 40 6.39 -12.23 4.38
C HIS A 40 5.32 -12.16 3.28
N ILE A 41 4.24 -11.40 3.52
CA ILE A 41 3.15 -11.25 2.55
C ILE A 41 3.64 -10.50 1.30
N ILE A 42 4.41 -9.43 1.44
CA ILE A 42 5.01 -8.69 0.32
C ILE A 42 5.85 -9.63 -0.56
N ARG A 43 6.72 -10.45 0.04
CA ARG A 43 7.50 -11.46 -0.71
C ARG A 43 6.60 -12.44 -1.46
N ALA A 44 5.50 -12.86 -0.86
CA ALA A 44 4.53 -13.75 -1.52
C ALA A 44 3.74 -13.04 -2.63
N ILE A 45 3.53 -11.72 -2.56
CA ILE A 45 2.91 -10.93 -3.63
C ILE A 45 3.88 -10.84 -4.81
N TYR A 46 5.12 -10.47 -4.56
CA TYR A 46 6.14 -10.35 -5.62
C TYR A 46 6.47 -11.69 -6.28
N ARG A 47 6.48 -12.81 -5.53
CA ARG A 47 6.65 -14.15 -6.12
C ARG A 47 5.49 -14.60 -7.01
N SER A 48 4.33 -13.97 -6.90
CA SER A 48 3.18 -14.27 -7.75
C SER A 48 3.15 -13.45 -9.03
N ASP A 49 4.13 -12.56 -9.25
CA ASP A 49 4.24 -11.65 -10.39
C ASP A 49 3.01 -10.73 -10.62
N VAL A 50 2.10 -10.65 -9.63
CA VAL A 50 0.93 -9.76 -9.66
C VAL A 50 1.35 -8.29 -9.53
N LEU A 51 2.43 -8.02 -8.79
CA LEU A 51 3.03 -6.70 -8.65
C LEU A 51 4.55 -6.85 -8.75
N LEU A 52 5.20 -5.85 -9.33
CA LEU A 52 6.65 -5.82 -9.49
C LEU A 52 7.27 -4.80 -8.50
N PRO A 53 8.34 -5.17 -7.77
CA PRO A 53 8.99 -4.27 -6.82
C PRO A 53 9.41 -2.93 -7.41
N CYS A 54 9.82 -2.89 -8.67
CA CYS A 54 10.25 -1.67 -9.36
C CYS A 54 9.14 -0.63 -9.53
N HIS A 55 7.87 -1.03 -9.49
CA HIS A 55 6.71 -0.13 -9.61
C HIS A 55 6.11 0.21 -8.24
N THR A 56 6.32 -0.65 -7.24
CA THR A 56 5.63 -0.54 -5.94
C THR A 56 6.54 -0.26 -4.75
N THR A 57 7.85 -0.24 -4.93
CA THR A 57 8.85 0.02 -3.89
C THR A 57 9.85 1.08 -4.32
N GLN A 58 10.17 1.99 -3.40
CA GLN A 58 11.27 2.95 -3.54
C GLN A 58 12.17 2.93 -2.32
N PHE A 59 13.47 3.13 -2.54
CA PHE A 59 14.44 3.33 -1.47
C PHE A 59 14.71 4.83 -1.32
N VAL A 60 14.36 5.41 -0.16
CA VAL A 60 14.35 6.87 0.03
C VAL A 60 15.01 7.28 1.34
N VAL A 61 15.44 8.54 1.41
CA VAL A 61 15.85 9.20 2.67
C VAL A 61 14.61 9.78 3.36
N LEU A 62 14.31 9.26 4.53
CA LEU A 62 13.26 9.72 5.43
C LEU A 62 13.63 11.09 6.04
N GLU A 63 12.64 11.77 6.63
CA GLU A 63 12.86 13.09 7.25
C GLU A 63 13.85 13.05 8.42
N ASN A 64 13.95 11.91 9.10
CA ASN A 64 14.93 11.68 10.17
C ASN A 64 16.36 11.39 9.65
N GLY A 65 16.58 11.44 8.33
CA GLY A 65 17.88 11.18 7.68
C GLY A 65 18.20 9.71 7.47
N ASN A 66 17.35 8.78 7.92
CA ASN A 66 17.55 7.35 7.69
C ASN A 66 17.06 6.95 6.30
N TYR A 67 17.70 5.92 5.74
CA TYR A 67 17.24 5.30 4.50
C TYR A 67 16.27 4.15 4.81
N ASP A 68 15.19 4.05 4.06
CA ASP A 68 14.24 2.93 4.20
C ASP A 68 13.51 2.65 2.89
N ASP A 69 12.94 1.44 2.79
CA ASP A 69 12.03 1.05 1.73
C ASP A 69 10.63 1.61 2.03
N VAL A 70 10.04 2.27 1.04
CA VAL A 70 8.65 2.74 1.07
C VAL A 70 7.83 2.09 -0.02
N TYR A 71 6.54 1.91 0.26
CA TYR A 71 5.61 1.15 -0.56
C TYR A 71 4.40 1.98 -0.95
N ASN A 72 3.97 1.82 -2.21
CA ASN A 72 2.88 2.61 -2.77
C ASN A 72 1.48 2.05 -2.45
N LEU A 73 0.44 2.79 -2.83
CA LEU A 73 -0.96 2.40 -2.59
C LEU A 73 -1.33 1.04 -3.21
N ASP A 74 -0.78 0.68 -4.37
CA ASP A 74 -1.11 -0.59 -5.04
C ASP A 74 -0.71 -1.80 -4.19
N LEU A 75 0.49 -1.75 -3.59
CA LEU A 75 0.92 -2.80 -2.68
C LEU A 75 0.09 -2.79 -1.38
N LEU A 76 -0.25 -1.61 -0.84
CA LEU A 76 -1.12 -1.51 0.33
C LEU A 76 -2.50 -2.13 0.08
N LEU A 77 -3.07 -1.91 -1.10
CA LEU A 77 -4.33 -2.53 -1.51
C LEU A 77 -4.18 -4.05 -1.61
N ALA A 78 -3.13 -4.56 -2.25
CA ALA A 78 -2.86 -5.99 -2.33
C ALA A 78 -2.69 -6.63 -0.94
N LEU A 79 -2.01 -5.95 -0.02
CA LEU A 79 -1.89 -6.36 1.38
C LEU A 79 -3.24 -6.40 2.08
N ALA A 80 -4.08 -5.38 1.88
CA ALA A 80 -5.41 -5.36 2.46
C ALA A 80 -6.28 -6.53 1.99
N TYR A 81 -6.07 -7.13 0.82
CA TYR A 81 -6.78 -8.36 0.42
C TYR A 81 -6.23 -9.64 1.07
N ARG A 82 -5.02 -9.61 1.63
CA ARG A 82 -4.39 -10.77 2.30
C ARG A 82 -4.43 -10.70 3.83
N ILE A 83 -4.78 -9.54 4.40
CA ILE A 83 -4.81 -9.31 5.84
C ILE A 83 -6.24 -9.08 6.32
N ASP A 84 -6.63 -9.77 7.39
CA ASP A 84 -7.89 -9.51 8.07
C ASP A 84 -7.66 -8.58 9.27
N SER A 85 -7.78 -7.28 9.02
CA SER A 85 -7.77 -6.24 10.05
C SER A 85 -8.85 -5.20 9.77
N SER A 86 -9.25 -4.45 10.80
CA SER A 86 -10.28 -3.41 10.66
C SER A 86 -9.87 -2.32 9.65
N ALA A 87 -8.60 -1.91 9.67
CA ALA A 87 -8.05 -0.99 8.67
C ALA A 87 -8.09 -1.58 7.25
N ALA A 88 -7.75 -2.87 7.09
CA ALA A 88 -7.81 -3.55 5.79
C ALA A 88 -9.25 -3.64 5.27
N GLN A 89 -10.24 -3.94 6.14
CA GLN A 89 -11.66 -3.93 5.80
C GLN A 89 -12.11 -2.55 5.29
N GLN A 90 -11.70 -1.48 5.99
CA GLN A 90 -12.02 -0.11 5.60
C GLN A 90 -11.33 0.29 4.29
N LEU A 91 -10.08 -0.13 4.07
CA LEU A 91 -9.35 0.17 2.84
C LEU A 91 -10.00 -0.54 1.64
N ARG A 92 -10.38 -1.82 1.79
CA ARG A 92 -11.17 -2.55 0.78
C ARG A 92 -12.49 -1.84 0.47
N LYS A 93 -13.23 -1.43 1.50
CA LYS A 93 -14.49 -0.69 1.33
C LYS A 93 -14.28 0.61 0.55
N LYS A 94 -13.25 1.39 0.88
CA LYS A 94 -12.92 2.65 0.17
C LYS A 94 -12.55 2.40 -1.29
N ALA A 95 -11.77 1.35 -1.58
CA ALA A 95 -11.42 0.96 -2.93
C ALA A 95 -12.65 0.50 -3.75
N THR A 96 -13.58 -0.24 -3.14
CA THR A 96 -14.83 -0.62 -3.81
C THR A 96 -15.73 0.60 -4.06
N GLU A 97 -15.84 1.51 -3.08
CA GLU A 97 -16.62 2.75 -3.21
C GLU A 97 -16.10 3.66 -4.33
N SER A 98 -14.77 3.76 -4.52
CA SER A 98 -14.19 4.57 -5.60
C SER A 98 -14.50 4.00 -6.98
N ILE A 99 -14.44 2.67 -7.14
CA ILE A 99 -14.79 1.98 -8.40
C ILE A 99 -16.28 2.14 -8.72
N CYS A 100 -17.17 2.00 -7.72
CA CYS A 100 -18.62 2.07 -7.93
C CYS A 100 -19.18 3.48 -8.15
N ARG A 101 -18.45 4.55 -7.80
CA ARG A 101 -18.99 5.93 -7.80
C ARG A 101 -18.90 6.68 -9.14
N LYS A 102 -18.06 6.27 -10.10
CA LYS A 102 -18.04 6.74 -11.52
C LYS A 102 -16.81 6.16 -12.27
N PRO A 103 -16.92 5.84 -13.57
CA PRO A 103 -15.80 5.36 -14.39
C PRO A 103 -14.73 6.43 -14.73
N GLU A 104 -14.82 7.66 -14.21
CA GLU A 104 -13.87 8.74 -14.53
C GLU A 104 -12.72 8.88 -13.54
N THR A 105 -12.80 8.25 -12.37
CA THR A 105 -11.62 7.94 -11.56
C THR A 105 -11.23 6.50 -11.83
N SER A 106 -10.68 6.27 -13.02
CA SER A 106 -9.92 5.07 -13.31
C SER A 106 -8.77 5.04 -12.31
N ILE A 107 -8.93 4.32 -11.19
CA ILE A 107 -7.80 3.68 -10.55
C ILE A 107 -7.35 2.65 -11.59
N ILE A 108 -6.53 3.11 -12.53
CA ILE A 108 -5.84 2.21 -13.44
C ILE A 108 -4.88 1.47 -12.55
N PHE A 109 -5.27 0.28 -12.11
CA PHE A 109 -4.30 -0.73 -11.72
C PHE A 109 -3.46 -0.98 -12.97
N CYS A 110 -2.35 -0.24 -13.12
CA CYS A 110 -1.34 -0.57 -14.10
C CYS A 110 -0.69 -1.87 -13.63
N LEU A 111 -1.31 -2.99 -14.01
CA LEU A 111 -0.67 -4.29 -14.08
C LEU A 111 0.24 -4.31 -15.32
N ASP A 112 1.10 -3.30 -15.46
CA ASP A 112 2.13 -3.33 -16.49
C ASP A 112 3.15 -4.37 -16.04
N THR A 113 2.98 -5.58 -16.55
CA THR A 113 3.89 -6.73 -16.36
C THR A 113 5.13 -6.62 -17.26
N ALA A 114 5.55 -5.39 -17.58
CA ALA A 114 6.69 -5.12 -18.44
C ALA A 114 7.87 -4.57 -17.64
N CYS A 115 8.57 -5.45 -16.94
CA CYS A 115 10.01 -5.29 -16.72
C CYS A 115 10.72 -6.55 -17.19
N VAL A 116 10.85 -6.68 -18.51
CA VAL A 116 11.83 -7.56 -19.13
C VAL A 116 13.14 -6.78 -19.18
N ASN A 117 14.13 -7.22 -18.40
CA ASN A 117 15.55 -7.23 -18.76
C ASN A 117 16.30 -8.15 -17.79
#